data_AF-A0A959UFA3-F1
#
_entry.id   AF-A0A959UFA3-F1
#
_cell.length_a   1.000
_cell.length_b   1.000
_cell.length_c   1.000
_cell.angle_alpha   90.00
_cell.angle_beta   90.00
_cell.angle_gamma   90.00
#
_symmetry.space_group_name_H-M   'P 1'
#
loop_
_entity.id
_entity.type
_entity.pdbx_description
1 polymer ?
#
loop_
_entity_poly.entity_id
_entity_poly.type
_entity_poly.pdbx_seq_one_letter_code
_entity_poly.pdbx_strand_id
1 'polypeptide(L)'
;MKKSKFLAVCILLPLLAISGKIDRGFEALSIYDYFKAKKLFYKSLKRNELASAYGLSLIYGRNDNPFYNLDSAYKYVALADTLLLNIDEKLSKKLVKLNVDSSAIVSWKDTIDFKVFKKIVKTNTIEGFQYYIDKHDDSKQKNTAIHKRDSLAFLNAKKNNTSFSYYTFIETYPQSIYRVEAKNRYEERLFYETASLNSEQHYYQFIQAHPENPYISQAQDSIYKIRTSTNKIESYYSFIKSYPENRNVIKAWKTIYKLYTTDFSAARIVEFQIDYPDYPFIEDLKIDMKLASKKFYPVNQADQWGYM
;
A
#
# COMPACT_ATOMS: atom_id res chain seq x y z
N MET A 1 -47.83 -9.37 -87.09
CA MET A 1 -46.78 -8.76 -86.24
C MET A 1 -46.85 -9.40 -84.86
N LYS A 2 -45.76 -10.07 -84.43
CA LYS A 2 -45.70 -10.96 -83.26
C LYS A 2 -45.76 -10.17 -81.95
N LYS A 3 -46.69 -10.55 -81.05
CA LYS A 3 -46.76 -10.07 -79.67
C LYS A 3 -45.66 -10.77 -78.84
N SER A 4 -44.67 -10.00 -78.39
CA SER A 4 -43.65 -10.47 -77.44
C SER A 4 -44.27 -10.55 -76.04
N LYS A 5 -44.29 -11.76 -75.45
CA LYS A 5 -44.61 -11.96 -74.04
C LYS A 5 -43.31 -11.86 -73.25
N PHE A 6 -43.14 -10.80 -72.47
CA PHE A 6 -42.08 -10.71 -71.47
C PHE A 6 -42.42 -11.66 -70.32
N LEU A 7 -41.64 -12.72 -70.16
CA LEU A 7 -41.71 -13.62 -69.01
C LEU A 7 -40.82 -13.01 -67.91
N ALA A 8 -41.43 -12.35 -66.92
CA ALA A 8 -40.73 -11.89 -65.73
C ALA A 8 -40.44 -13.10 -64.82
N VAL A 9 -39.20 -13.59 -64.86
CA VAL A 9 -38.72 -14.60 -63.92
C VAL A 9 -38.37 -13.89 -62.61
N CYS A 10 -39.29 -13.89 -61.66
CA CYS A 10 -39.02 -13.53 -60.27
C CYS A 10 -38.11 -14.60 -59.65
N ILE A 11 -36.81 -14.32 -59.63
CA ILE A 11 -35.85 -15.08 -58.82
C ILE A 11 -36.13 -14.74 -57.35
N LEU A 12 -36.95 -15.57 -56.72
CA LEU A 12 -37.10 -15.61 -55.27
C LEU A 12 -35.78 -16.11 -54.66
N LEU A 13 -34.91 -15.18 -54.29
CA LEU A 13 -33.79 -15.47 -53.40
C LEU A 13 -34.35 -15.98 -52.07
N PRO A 14 -33.98 -17.18 -51.58
CA PRO A 14 -34.47 -17.67 -50.31
C PRO A 14 -33.80 -16.87 -49.19
N LEU A 15 -34.54 -15.93 -48.61
CA LEU A 15 -34.22 -15.20 -47.38
C LEU A 15 -34.45 -16.08 -46.13
N LEU A 16 -34.00 -17.34 -46.17
CA LEU A 16 -34.21 -18.33 -45.11
C LEU A 16 -32.99 -19.26 -44.98
N ALA A 17 -31.91 -18.86 -44.28
CA ALA A 17 -30.89 -19.80 -43.75
C ALA A 17 -29.77 -19.16 -42.89
N ILE A 18 -29.98 -18.04 -42.20
CA ILE A 18 -28.91 -17.41 -41.39
C ILE A 18 -29.00 -17.79 -39.91
N SER A 19 -30.17 -18.23 -39.42
CA SER A 19 -30.31 -18.79 -38.06
C SER A 19 -29.47 -20.05 -37.86
N GLY A 20 -29.44 -20.94 -38.87
CA GLY A 20 -28.79 -22.25 -38.73
C GLY A 20 -27.26 -22.24 -38.66
N LYS A 21 -26.57 -21.10 -38.78
CA LYS A 21 -25.10 -21.07 -38.59
C LYS A 21 -24.72 -21.12 -37.11
N ILE A 22 -25.48 -20.44 -36.26
CA ILE A 22 -25.28 -20.47 -34.81
C ILE A 22 -25.69 -21.83 -34.25
N ASP A 23 -26.86 -22.32 -34.66
CA ASP A 23 -27.38 -23.62 -34.22
C ASP A 23 -26.38 -24.74 -34.58
N ARG A 24 -25.89 -24.79 -35.83
CA ARG A 24 -24.82 -25.72 -36.25
C ARG A 24 -23.48 -25.47 -35.58
N GLY A 25 -23.21 -24.25 -35.12
CA GLY A 25 -22.00 -23.91 -34.37
C GLY A 25 -22.00 -24.55 -33.00
N PHE A 26 -23.12 -24.44 -32.28
CA PHE A 26 -23.32 -25.10 -30.98
C PHE A 26 -23.46 -26.61 -31.11
N GLU A 27 -24.10 -27.11 -32.18
CA GLU A 27 -24.13 -28.55 -32.48
C GLU A 27 -22.71 -29.09 -32.75
N ALA A 28 -21.90 -28.40 -33.55
CA ALA A 28 -20.50 -28.79 -33.75
C ALA A 28 -19.70 -28.76 -32.43
N LEU A 29 -19.95 -27.76 -31.58
CA LEU A 29 -19.31 -27.66 -30.27
C LEU A 29 -19.71 -28.81 -29.33
N SER A 30 -20.98 -29.24 -29.32
CA SER A 30 -21.47 -30.30 -28.44
C SER A 30 -20.90 -31.68 -28.79
N ILE A 31 -20.49 -31.87 -30.05
CA ILE A 31 -19.80 -33.08 -30.53
C ILE A 31 -18.27 -32.91 -30.65
N TYR A 32 -17.70 -31.89 -29.99
CA TYR A 32 -16.25 -31.64 -29.94
C TYR A 32 -15.58 -31.30 -31.28
N ASP A 33 -16.35 -30.93 -32.32
CA ASP A 33 -15.81 -30.42 -33.59
C ASP A 33 -15.46 -28.92 -33.48
N TYR A 34 -14.38 -28.66 -32.72
CA TYR A 34 -13.93 -27.31 -32.39
C TYR A 34 -13.54 -26.47 -33.61
N PHE A 35 -13.01 -27.10 -34.67
CA PHE A 35 -12.61 -26.40 -35.90
C PHE A 35 -13.83 -25.87 -36.65
N LYS A 36 -14.85 -26.72 -36.83
CA LYS A 36 -16.10 -26.33 -37.48
C LYS A 36 -16.86 -25.31 -36.63
N ALA A 37 -16.97 -25.55 -35.31
CA ALA A 37 -17.62 -24.64 -34.38
C ALA A 37 -16.98 -23.23 -34.44
N LYS A 38 -15.64 -23.16 -34.30
CA LYS A 38 -14.89 -21.90 -34.38
C LYS A 38 -15.13 -21.17 -35.70
N LYS A 39 -15.04 -21.88 -36.83
CA LYS A 39 -15.28 -21.31 -38.17
C LYS A 39 -16.70 -20.77 -38.31
N LEU A 40 -17.69 -21.46 -37.76
CA LEU A 40 -19.09 -21.03 -37.80
C LEU A 40 -19.31 -19.78 -36.95
N PHE A 41 -18.81 -19.76 -35.71
CA PHE A 41 -18.94 -18.60 -34.82
C PHE A 41 -18.24 -17.34 -35.37
N TYR A 42 -17.04 -17.47 -35.93
CA TYR A 42 -16.39 -16.32 -36.59
C TYR A 42 -17.20 -15.77 -37.76
N LYS A 43 -17.78 -16.66 -38.59
CA LYS A 43 -18.63 -16.25 -39.72
C LYS A 43 -19.95 -15.60 -39.29
N SER A 44 -20.42 -15.86 -38.07
CA SER A 44 -21.64 -15.29 -37.53
C SER A 44 -21.43 -14.09 -36.61
N LEU A 45 -20.19 -13.75 -36.24
CA LEU A 45 -19.89 -12.72 -35.24
C LEU A 45 -20.53 -11.36 -35.56
N LYS A 46 -20.54 -10.93 -36.82
CA LYS A 46 -21.19 -9.65 -37.22
C LYS A 46 -22.72 -9.65 -37.14
N ARG A 47 -23.37 -10.82 -37.15
CA ARG A 47 -24.83 -10.96 -37.28
C ARG A 47 -25.51 -11.53 -36.05
N ASN A 48 -24.78 -12.32 -35.26
CA ASN A 48 -25.24 -12.93 -34.01
C ASN A 48 -24.10 -12.80 -32.99
N GLU A 49 -23.76 -11.56 -32.66
CA GLU A 49 -22.52 -11.24 -31.95
C GLU A 49 -22.44 -11.89 -30.57
N LEU A 50 -23.49 -11.75 -29.75
CA LEU A 50 -23.56 -12.33 -28.40
C LEU A 50 -23.35 -13.85 -28.41
N ALA A 51 -24.16 -14.57 -29.21
CA ALA A 51 -24.08 -16.04 -29.29
C ALA A 51 -22.74 -16.51 -29.85
N SER A 52 -22.20 -15.80 -30.84
CA SER A 52 -20.90 -16.12 -31.44
C SER A 52 -19.76 -15.87 -30.46
N ALA A 53 -19.80 -14.76 -29.72
CA ALA A 53 -18.82 -14.44 -28.70
C ALA A 53 -18.85 -15.47 -27.57
N TYR A 54 -20.04 -15.84 -27.06
CA TYR A 54 -20.17 -16.91 -26.08
C TYR A 54 -19.64 -18.26 -26.61
N GLY A 55 -20.01 -18.65 -27.83
CA GLY A 55 -19.49 -19.88 -28.45
C GLY A 55 -17.97 -19.88 -28.62
N LEU A 56 -17.38 -18.77 -29.04
CA LEU A 56 -15.92 -18.61 -29.11
C LEU A 56 -15.27 -18.70 -27.72
N SER A 57 -15.85 -18.08 -26.70
CA SER A 57 -15.29 -18.14 -25.35
C SER A 57 -15.29 -19.56 -24.77
N LEU A 58 -16.31 -20.36 -25.07
CA LEU A 58 -16.34 -21.78 -24.72
C LEU A 58 -15.19 -22.55 -25.37
N ILE A 59 -14.96 -22.34 -26.68
CA ILE A 59 -13.85 -22.99 -27.40
C ILE A 59 -12.50 -22.61 -26.78
N TYR A 60 -12.26 -21.30 -26.62
CA TYR A 60 -11.01 -20.79 -26.06
C TYR A 60 -10.80 -21.16 -24.59
N GLY A 61 -11.87 -21.37 -23.82
CA GLY A 61 -11.80 -21.63 -22.38
C GLY A 61 -11.74 -23.10 -21.99
N ARG A 62 -11.93 -24.03 -22.94
CA ARG A 62 -11.78 -25.48 -22.70
C ARG A 62 -10.38 -25.93 -23.06
N ASN A 63 -9.73 -26.67 -22.17
CA ASN A 63 -8.34 -27.11 -22.30
C ASN A 63 -8.19 -28.47 -23.01
N ASP A 64 -9.28 -29.01 -23.54
CA ASP A 64 -9.37 -30.27 -24.29
C ASP A 64 -9.28 -30.05 -25.82
N ASN A 65 -8.86 -28.87 -26.26
CA ASN A 65 -8.77 -28.52 -27.67
C ASN A 65 -7.56 -27.59 -27.96
N PRO A 66 -7.06 -27.56 -29.21
CA PRO A 66 -5.83 -26.85 -29.56
C PRO A 66 -5.98 -25.31 -29.55
N PHE A 67 -7.19 -24.79 -29.37
CA PHE A 67 -7.42 -23.35 -29.34
C PHE A 67 -7.43 -22.79 -27.91
N TYR A 68 -7.18 -23.60 -26.88
CA TYR A 68 -7.21 -23.13 -25.49
C TYR A 68 -6.35 -21.89 -25.27
N ASN A 69 -6.98 -20.79 -24.87
CA ASN A 69 -6.33 -19.51 -24.59
C ASN A 69 -7.25 -18.68 -23.68
N LEU A 70 -6.86 -18.50 -22.42
CA LEU A 70 -7.71 -17.84 -21.44
C LEU A 70 -7.94 -16.35 -21.74
N ASP A 71 -6.97 -15.64 -22.33
CA ASP A 71 -7.13 -14.22 -22.67
C ASP A 71 -8.20 -14.05 -23.77
N SER A 72 -8.17 -14.93 -24.78
CA SER A 72 -9.19 -14.97 -25.82
C SER A 72 -10.54 -15.41 -25.27
N ALA A 73 -10.55 -16.39 -24.34
CA ALA A 73 -11.77 -16.82 -23.67
C ALA A 73 -12.41 -15.65 -22.92
N TYR A 74 -11.62 -14.93 -22.12
CA TYR A 74 -12.08 -13.77 -21.36
C TYR A 74 -12.58 -12.65 -22.27
N LYS A 75 -11.80 -12.29 -23.29
CA LYS A 75 -12.19 -11.29 -24.29
C LYS A 75 -13.59 -11.54 -24.85
N TYR A 76 -13.86 -12.79 -25.25
CA TYR A 76 -15.13 -13.12 -25.88
C TYR A 76 -16.28 -13.31 -24.87
N VAL A 77 -16.04 -13.82 -23.66
CA VAL A 77 -17.11 -13.91 -22.65
C VAL A 77 -17.47 -12.53 -22.10
N ALA A 78 -16.50 -11.65 -21.89
CA ALA A 78 -16.74 -10.25 -21.49
C ALA A 78 -17.53 -9.49 -22.58
N LEU A 79 -17.24 -9.73 -23.86
CA LEU A 79 -18.06 -9.19 -24.96
C LEU A 79 -19.49 -9.72 -24.89
N ALA A 80 -19.69 -11.02 -24.71
CA ALA A 80 -21.03 -11.61 -24.59
C ALA A 80 -21.81 -11.05 -23.38
N ASP A 81 -21.13 -10.88 -22.25
CA ASP A 81 -21.65 -10.33 -21.00
C ASP A 81 -22.11 -8.87 -21.16
N THR A 82 -21.28 -8.00 -21.75
CA THR A 82 -21.66 -6.61 -22.05
C THR A 82 -22.87 -6.53 -22.98
N LEU A 83 -22.97 -7.44 -23.97
CA LEU A 83 -24.08 -7.46 -24.90
C LEU A 83 -25.41 -7.89 -24.24
N LEU A 84 -25.39 -8.59 -23.10
CA LEU A 84 -26.61 -8.96 -22.36
C LEU A 84 -27.42 -7.75 -21.89
N LEU A 85 -26.75 -6.62 -21.62
CA LEU A 85 -27.40 -5.42 -21.09
C LEU A 85 -28.43 -4.81 -22.05
N ASN A 86 -28.35 -5.13 -23.35
CA ASN A 86 -29.13 -4.49 -24.41
C ASN A 86 -29.91 -5.49 -25.28
N ILE A 87 -30.21 -6.71 -24.79
CA ILE A 87 -30.92 -7.71 -25.61
C ILE A 87 -32.43 -7.47 -25.64
N ASP A 88 -33.04 -7.69 -26.81
CA ASP A 88 -34.50 -7.73 -26.95
C ASP A 88 -35.09 -9.10 -26.52
N GLU A 89 -36.39 -9.11 -26.18
CA GLU A 89 -37.09 -10.31 -25.68
C GLU A 89 -37.09 -11.46 -26.70
N LYS A 90 -37.11 -11.17 -28.00
CA LYS A 90 -37.16 -12.17 -29.08
C LYS A 90 -35.82 -12.88 -29.23
N LEU A 91 -34.73 -12.12 -29.18
CA LEU A 91 -33.37 -12.64 -29.19
C LEU A 91 -33.11 -13.45 -27.91
N SER A 92 -33.54 -12.94 -26.75
CA SER A 92 -33.46 -13.66 -25.48
C SER A 92 -34.11 -15.06 -25.56
N LYS A 93 -35.36 -15.15 -26.01
CA LYS A 93 -36.06 -16.44 -26.22
C LYS A 93 -35.33 -17.39 -27.17
N LYS A 94 -34.65 -16.86 -28.19
CA LYS A 94 -33.87 -17.67 -29.13
C LYS A 94 -32.59 -18.21 -28.50
N LEU A 95 -31.89 -17.40 -27.71
CA LEU A 95 -30.64 -17.79 -27.05
C LEU A 95 -30.90 -18.85 -25.96
N VAL A 96 -32.00 -18.75 -25.22
CA VAL A 96 -32.43 -19.76 -24.24
C VAL A 96 -32.59 -21.14 -24.89
N LYS A 97 -33.13 -21.22 -26.12
CA LYS A 97 -33.25 -22.49 -26.85
C LYS A 97 -31.90 -23.14 -27.21
N LEU A 98 -30.82 -22.36 -27.17
CA LEU A 98 -29.45 -22.80 -27.42
C LEU A 98 -28.66 -23.03 -26.11
N ASN A 99 -29.34 -23.00 -24.95
CA ASN A 99 -28.71 -22.98 -23.63
C ASN A 99 -27.71 -21.83 -23.45
N VAL A 100 -27.99 -20.70 -24.12
CA VAL A 100 -27.25 -19.45 -23.97
C VAL A 100 -28.18 -18.48 -23.24
N ASP A 101 -28.08 -18.41 -21.93
CA ASP A 101 -28.79 -17.42 -21.13
C ASP A 101 -27.82 -16.59 -20.29
N SER A 102 -28.36 -15.57 -19.62
CA SER A 102 -27.57 -14.68 -18.76
C SER A 102 -26.81 -15.46 -17.68
N SER A 103 -27.46 -16.44 -17.06
CA SER A 103 -26.85 -17.24 -16.00
C SER A 103 -25.68 -18.08 -16.52
N ALA A 104 -25.79 -18.64 -17.73
CA ALA A 104 -24.75 -19.42 -18.37
C ALA A 104 -23.52 -18.56 -18.71
N ILE A 105 -23.73 -17.35 -19.25
CA ILE A 105 -22.66 -16.42 -19.60
C ILE A 105 -21.93 -15.92 -18.35
N VAL A 106 -22.66 -15.47 -17.33
CA VAL A 106 -22.09 -14.98 -16.07
C VAL A 106 -21.32 -16.10 -15.35
N SER A 107 -21.92 -17.29 -15.24
CA SER A 107 -21.25 -18.45 -14.61
C SER A 107 -20.00 -18.88 -15.38
N TRP A 108 -20.02 -18.77 -16.72
CA TRP A 108 -18.86 -19.07 -17.53
C TRP A 108 -17.76 -18.00 -17.39
N LYS A 109 -18.12 -16.72 -17.32
CA LYS A 109 -17.17 -15.63 -17.03
C LYS A 109 -16.47 -15.85 -15.69
N ASP A 110 -17.24 -16.13 -14.63
CA ASP A 110 -16.71 -16.51 -13.31
C ASP A 110 -15.74 -17.69 -13.40
N THR A 111 -16.06 -18.70 -14.22
CA THR A 111 -15.19 -19.86 -14.45
C THR A 111 -13.89 -19.48 -15.15
N ILE A 112 -13.94 -18.61 -16.15
CA ILE A 112 -12.74 -18.11 -16.84
C ILE A 112 -11.89 -17.28 -15.88
N ASP A 113 -12.49 -16.37 -15.13
CA ASP A 113 -11.82 -15.53 -14.13
C ASP A 113 -11.11 -16.38 -13.09
N PHE A 114 -11.75 -17.44 -12.62
CA PHE A 114 -11.14 -18.38 -11.68
C PHE A 114 -9.99 -19.18 -12.30
N LYS A 115 -10.11 -19.60 -13.57
CA LYS A 115 -9.01 -20.26 -14.30
C LYS A 115 -7.80 -19.34 -14.46
N VAL A 116 -8.02 -18.07 -14.81
CA VAL A 116 -6.94 -17.07 -14.90
C VAL A 116 -6.34 -16.83 -13.52
N PHE A 117 -7.16 -16.67 -12.48
CA PHE A 117 -6.70 -16.51 -11.11
C PHE A 117 -5.82 -17.69 -10.65
N LYS A 118 -6.23 -18.93 -10.93
CA LYS A 118 -5.40 -20.12 -10.64
C LYS A 118 -4.06 -20.11 -11.38
N LYS A 119 -4.02 -19.57 -12.60
CA LYS A 119 -2.78 -19.44 -13.39
C LYS A 119 -1.84 -18.40 -12.75
N ILE A 120 -2.34 -17.21 -12.41
CA ILE A 120 -1.50 -16.15 -11.82
C ILE A 120 -1.06 -16.48 -10.40
N VAL A 121 -1.84 -17.23 -9.63
CA VAL A 121 -1.44 -17.71 -8.30
C VAL A 121 -0.27 -18.68 -8.39
N LYS A 122 -0.19 -19.48 -9.47
CA LYS A 122 0.95 -20.37 -9.71
C LYS A 122 2.21 -19.61 -10.12
N THR A 123 2.09 -18.54 -10.90
CA THR A 123 3.24 -17.72 -11.28
C THR A 123 3.68 -16.79 -10.15
N ASN A 124 2.73 -16.34 -9.32
CA ASN A 124 2.95 -15.59 -8.08
C ASN A 124 3.84 -14.34 -8.25
N THR A 125 3.52 -13.51 -9.25
CA THR A 125 4.24 -12.25 -9.54
C THR A 125 3.35 -11.04 -9.33
N ILE A 126 3.96 -9.89 -8.97
CA ILE A 126 3.24 -8.62 -8.78
C ILE A 126 2.56 -8.22 -10.08
N GLU A 127 3.26 -8.33 -11.21
CA GLU A 127 2.77 -7.98 -12.55
C GLU A 127 1.60 -8.87 -12.95
N GLY A 128 1.64 -10.16 -12.60
CA GLY A 128 0.58 -11.12 -12.89
C GLY A 128 -0.70 -10.81 -12.11
N PHE A 129 -0.58 -10.47 -10.82
CA PHE A 129 -1.74 -10.03 -10.05
C PHE A 129 -2.26 -8.67 -10.50
N GLN A 130 -1.37 -7.72 -10.83
CA GLN A 130 -1.77 -6.41 -11.34
C GLN A 130 -2.56 -6.53 -12.65
N TYR A 131 -2.03 -7.30 -13.61
CA TYR A 131 -2.72 -7.57 -14.87
C TYR A 131 -4.12 -8.15 -14.65
N TYR A 132 -4.26 -9.06 -13.68
CA TYR A 132 -5.56 -9.64 -13.36
C TYR A 132 -6.53 -8.62 -12.78
N ILE A 133 -6.08 -7.79 -11.84
CA ILE A 133 -6.90 -6.74 -11.20
C ILE A 133 -7.41 -5.73 -12.23
N ASP A 134 -6.58 -5.41 -13.23
CA ASP A 134 -6.90 -4.44 -14.28
C ASP A 134 -7.83 -5.01 -15.35
N LYS A 135 -7.77 -6.33 -15.62
CA LYS A 135 -8.55 -6.98 -16.67
C LYS A 135 -9.85 -7.62 -16.18
N HIS A 136 -9.88 -8.11 -14.95
CA HIS A 136 -10.98 -8.87 -14.35
C HIS A 136 -11.54 -8.09 -13.16
N ASP A 137 -12.02 -6.88 -13.42
CA ASP A 137 -12.36 -5.88 -12.41
C ASP A 137 -13.64 -6.19 -11.62
N ASP A 138 -14.51 -7.04 -12.15
CA ASP A 138 -15.73 -7.54 -11.50
C ASP A 138 -15.60 -8.98 -10.98
N SER A 139 -14.41 -9.59 -11.12
CA SER A 139 -14.16 -10.94 -10.61
C SER A 139 -14.32 -11.01 -9.09
N LYS A 140 -14.97 -12.08 -8.63
CA LYS A 140 -15.07 -12.47 -7.21
C LYS A 140 -13.70 -12.65 -6.53
N GLN A 141 -12.62 -12.86 -7.29
CA GLN A 141 -11.27 -13.06 -6.77
C GLN A 141 -10.42 -11.78 -6.72
N LYS A 142 -10.95 -10.64 -7.17
CA LYS A 142 -10.19 -9.37 -7.25
C LYS A 142 -9.56 -8.96 -5.93
N ASN A 143 -10.34 -8.97 -4.84
CA ASN A 143 -9.82 -8.61 -3.51
C ASN A 143 -8.69 -9.56 -3.06
N THR A 144 -8.85 -10.86 -3.30
CA THR A 144 -7.80 -11.84 -3.02
C THR A 144 -6.54 -11.58 -3.86
N ALA A 145 -6.68 -11.19 -5.13
CA ALA A 145 -5.57 -10.83 -6.00
C ALA A 145 -4.85 -9.57 -5.49
N ILE A 146 -5.59 -8.54 -5.07
CA ILE A 146 -5.04 -7.32 -4.45
C ILE A 146 -4.21 -7.69 -3.21
N HIS A 147 -4.77 -8.48 -2.29
CA HIS A 147 -4.06 -8.89 -1.08
C HIS A 147 -2.77 -9.67 -1.39
N LYS A 148 -2.79 -10.56 -2.40
CA LYS A 148 -1.59 -11.31 -2.79
C LYS A 148 -0.53 -10.42 -3.44
N ARG A 149 -0.93 -9.51 -4.33
CA ARG A 149 -0.03 -8.51 -4.95
C ARG A 149 0.66 -7.67 -3.88
N ASP A 150 -0.14 -7.09 -2.99
CA ASP A 150 0.33 -6.19 -1.94
C ASP A 150 1.24 -6.94 -0.96
N SER A 151 0.91 -8.19 -0.61
CA SER A 151 1.76 -9.04 0.23
C SER A 151 3.13 -9.28 -0.41
N LEU A 152 3.19 -9.61 -1.70
CA LEU A 152 4.45 -9.78 -2.42
C LEU A 152 5.26 -8.48 -2.50
N ALA A 153 4.60 -7.37 -2.82
CA ALA A 153 5.25 -6.06 -2.89
C ALA A 153 5.81 -5.64 -1.53
N PHE A 154 5.07 -5.87 -0.45
CA PHE A 154 5.53 -5.57 0.90
C PHE A 154 6.69 -6.48 1.32
N LEU A 155 6.64 -7.77 0.98
CA LEU A 155 7.77 -8.69 1.21
C LEU A 155 9.04 -8.23 0.48
N ASN A 156 8.91 -7.72 -0.76
CA ASN A 156 10.03 -7.14 -1.49
C ASN A 156 10.58 -5.88 -0.79
N ALA A 157 9.71 -4.99 -0.32
CA ALA A 157 10.13 -3.83 0.47
C ALA A 157 10.85 -4.25 1.76
N LYS A 158 10.34 -5.26 2.48
CA LYS A 158 10.99 -5.83 3.67
C LYS A 158 12.34 -6.47 3.39
N LYS A 159 12.49 -7.09 2.22
CA LYS A 159 13.77 -7.69 1.79
C LYS A 159 14.82 -6.61 1.51
N ASN A 160 14.44 -5.52 0.86
CA ASN A 160 15.34 -4.40 0.59
C ASN A 160 15.64 -3.58 1.85
N ASN A 161 14.63 -3.44 2.71
CA ASN A 161 14.70 -2.80 4.02
C ASN A 161 15.28 -1.38 4.02
N THR A 162 14.94 -0.59 3.00
CA THR A 162 15.34 0.82 2.91
C THR A 162 14.14 1.76 3.05
N SER A 163 14.35 2.99 3.51
CA SER A 163 13.31 4.02 3.55
C SER A 163 12.66 4.20 2.17
N PHE A 164 13.47 4.27 1.11
CA PHE A 164 12.99 4.35 -0.27
C PHE A 164 12.06 3.18 -0.64
N SER A 165 12.42 1.94 -0.31
CA SER A 165 11.60 0.78 -0.66
C SER A 165 10.24 0.76 0.04
N TYR A 166 10.18 1.19 1.31
CA TYR A 166 8.92 1.32 2.02
C TYR A 166 8.10 2.50 1.52
N TYR A 167 8.74 3.63 1.20
CA TYR A 167 8.07 4.79 0.60
C TYR A 167 7.43 4.41 -0.75
N THR A 168 8.17 3.75 -1.64
CA THR A 168 7.62 3.26 -2.92
C THR A 168 6.41 2.36 -2.71
N PHE A 169 6.45 1.46 -1.72
CA PHE A 169 5.31 0.61 -1.40
C PHE A 169 4.09 1.43 -0.95
N ILE A 170 4.27 2.39 -0.05
CA ILE A 170 3.19 3.24 0.48
C ILE A 170 2.51 4.04 -0.63
N GLU A 171 3.31 4.61 -1.54
CA GLU A 171 2.82 5.40 -2.67
C GLU A 171 2.12 4.54 -3.73
N THR A 172 2.67 3.35 -4.00
CA THR A 172 2.10 2.46 -5.03
C THR A 172 0.82 1.77 -4.54
N TYR A 173 0.71 1.49 -3.24
CA TYR A 173 -0.40 0.73 -2.64
C TYR A 173 -1.04 1.46 -1.44
N PRO A 174 -1.66 2.63 -1.65
CA PRO A 174 -2.15 3.49 -0.56
C PRO A 174 -3.33 2.88 0.22
N GLN A 175 -4.02 1.89 -0.34
CA GLN A 175 -5.12 1.18 0.31
C GLN A 175 -4.69 -0.18 0.89
N SER A 176 -3.39 -0.48 0.88
CA SER A 176 -2.90 -1.76 1.36
C SER A 176 -3.09 -1.91 2.87
N ILE A 177 -3.46 -3.12 3.31
CA ILE A 177 -3.48 -3.47 4.73
C ILE A 177 -2.11 -3.35 5.40
N TYR A 178 -1.01 -3.42 4.62
CA TYR A 178 0.35 -3.31 5.12
C TYR A 178 0.85 -1.86 5.22
N ARG A 179 0.04 -0.87 4.81
CA ARG A 179 0.48 0.53 4.74
C ARG A 179 0.96 1.08 6.08
N VAL A 180 0.26 0.76 7.18
CA VAL A 180 0.65 1.22 8.52
C VAL A 180 2.00 0.63 8.94
N GLU A 181 2.20 -0.68 8.75
CA GLU A 181 3.49 -1.31 9.06
C GLU A 181 4.61 -0.75 8.16
N ALA A 182 4.34 -0.57 6.87
CA ALA A 182 5.29 0.03 5.93
C ALA A 182 5.67 1.46 6.34
N LYS A 183 4.70 2.27 6.81
CA LYS A 183 4.96 3.64 7.31
C LYS A 183 5.87 3.63 8.53
N ASN A 184 5.60 2.78 9.51
CA ASN A 184 6.44 2.69 10.71
C ASN A 184 7.88 2.27 10.35
N ARG A 185 8.03 1.32 9.42
CA ARG A 185 9.34 0.88 8.92
C ARG A 185 10.03 1.95 8.09
N TYR A 186 9.30 2.70 7.28
CA TYR A 186 9.80 3.86 6.54
C TYR A 186 10.40 4.90 7.49
N GLU A 187 9.65 5.32 8.51
CA GLU A 187 10.07 6.33 9.47
C GLU A 187 11.32 5.90 10.26
N GLU A 188 11.35 4.63 10.67
CA GLU A 188 12.51 4.02 11.32
C GLU A 188 13.73 4.00 10.39
N ARG A 189 13.59 3.45 9.17
CA ARG A 189 14.72 3.35 8.24
C ARG A 189 15.22 4.72 7.81
N LEU A 190 14.33 5.69 7.63
CA LEU A 190 14.68 7.06 7.30
C LEU A 190 15.56 7.67 8.39
N PHE A 191 15.21 7.48 9.67
CA PHE A 191 16.05 7.91 10.78
C PHE A 191 17.42 7.23 10.75
N TYR A 192 17.47 5.90 10.65
CA TYR A 192 18.77 5.22 10.67
C TYR A 192 19.63 5.51 9.44
N GLU A 193 19.05 5.68 8.25
CA GLU A 193 19.80 6.00 7.03
C GLU A 193 20.38 7.41 7.08
N THR A 194 19.59 8.39 7.52
CA THR A 194 20.03 9.80 7.60
C THR A 194 20.91 10.08 8.82
N ALA A 195 20.65 9.42 9.95
CA ALA A 195 21.35 9.63 11.21
C ALA A 195 22.43 8.57 11.52
N SER A 196 22.84 7.78 10.52
CA SER A 196 23.68 6.57 10.65
C SER A 196 25.11 6.76 11.18
N LEU A 197 25.59 7.97 11.48
CA LEU A 197 27.02 8.22 11.72
C LEU A 197 27.38 8.78 13.10
N ASN A 198 26.49 8.73 14.09
CA ASN A 198 26.71 9.39 15.40
C ASN A 198 27.16 10.85 15.24
N SER A 199 26.71 11.51 14.17
CA SER A 199 27.13 12.86 13.79
C SER A 199 26.06 13.84 14.23
N GLU A 200 26.47 14.80 15.06
CA GLU A 200 25.63 15.92 15.50
C GLU A 200 24.91 16.60 14.32
N GLN A 201 25.65 16.87 13.24
CA GLN A 201 25.11 17.53 12.05
C GLN A 201 23.99 16.71 11.40
N HIS A 202 24.14 15.40 11.28
CA HIS A 202 23.14 14.53 10.67
C HIS A 202 21.87 14.43 11.52
N TYR A 203 22.01 14.31 12.85
CA TYR A 203 20.85 14.37 13.75
C TYR A 203 20.12 15.72 13.65
N TYR A 204 20.86 16.83 13.57
CA TYR A 204 20.26 18.15 13.43
C TYR A 204 19.50 18.28 12.11
N GLN A 205 20.12 17.88 10.99
CA GLN A 205 19.48 17.87 9.68
C GLN A 205 18.22 17.00 9.66
N PHE A 206 18.25 15.83 10.29
CA PHE A 206 17.07 14.96 10.42
C PHE A 206 15.92 15.64 11.15
N ILE A 207 16.20 16.30 12.29
CA ILE A 207 15.17 17.02 13.06
C ILE A 207 14.54 18.14 12.23
N GLN A 208 15.36 18.88 11.47
CA GLN A 208 14.88 19.97 10.60
C GLN A 208 14.04 19.45 9.43
N ALA A 209 14.49 18.36 8.79
CA ALA A 209 13.82 17.80 7.62
C ALA A 209 12.54 17.02 7.96
N HIS A 210 12.46 16.43 9.16
CA HIS A 210 11.40 15.51 9.56
C HIS A 210 10.84 15.79 10.95
N PRO A 211 10.23 16.97 11.20
CA PRO A 211 9.79 17.43 12.52
C PRO A 211 8.58 16.68 13.12
N GLU A 212 7.97 15.76 12.36
CA GLU A 212 6.89 14.89 12.85
C GLU A 212 7.32 13.42 13.01
N ASN A 213 8.57 13.09 12.67
CA ASN A 213 9.03 11.70 12.74
C ASN A 213 9.15 11.23 14.21
N PRO A 214 8.69 10.01 14.53
CA PRO A 214 8.71 9.51 15.91
C PRO A 214 10.11 9.41 16.53
N TYR A 215 11.18 9.43 15.74
CA TYR A 215 12.57 9.33 16.20
C TYR A 215 13.25 10.67 16.53
N ILE A 216 12.54 11.81 16.46
CA ILE A 216 13.11 13.12 16.82
C ILE A 216 13.66 13.17 18.24
N SER A 217 12.93 12.58 19.19
CA SER A 217 13.38 12.53 20.59
C SER A 217 14.73 11.83 20.70
N GLN A 218 14.92 10.73 19.96
CA GLN A 218 16.18 10.00 19.92
C GLN A 218 17.30 10.81 19.26
N ALA A 219 17.01 11.55 18.18
CA ALA A 219 17.98 12.46 17.55
C ALA A 219 18.42 13.57 18.52
N GLN A 220 17.48 14.17 19.24
CA GLN A 220 17.73 15.20 20.24
C GLN A 220 18.58 14.69 21.40
N ASP A 221 18.30 13.47 21.89
CA ASP A 221 19.07 12.81 22.94
C ASP A 221 20.49 12.49 22.48
N SER A 222 20.68 12.08 21.23
CA SER A 222 22.01 11.86 20.63
C SER A 222 22.83 13.14 20.54
N ILE A 223 22.24 14.26 20.08
CA ILE A 223 22.93 15.56 20.06
C ILE A 223 23.37 15.96 21.47
N TYR A 224 22.49 15.83 22.46
CA TYR A 224 22.83 16.10 23.86
C TYR A 224 24.02 15.25 24.31
N LYS A 225 23.96 13.93 24.10
CA LYS A 225 25.05 13.01 24.47
C LYS A 225 26.39 13.38 23.83
N ILE A 226 26.39 13.75 22.54
CA ILE A 226 27.60 14.17 21.83
C ILE A 226 28.18 15.44 22.45
N ARG A 227 27.34 16.49 22.57
CA ARG A 227 27.76 17.80 23.05
C ARG A 227 28.22 17.82 24.49
N THR A 228 27.67 16.95 25.33
CA THR A 228 27.95 16.93 26.77
C THR A 228 28.86 15.78 27.19
N SER A 229 29.56 15.15 26.24
CA SER A 229 30.41 13.97 26.48
C SER A 229 31.57 14.22 27.44
N THR A 230 32.06 15.46 27.53
CA THR A 230 33.14 15.87 28.45
C THR A 230 32.67 16.03 29.90
N ASN A 231 31.36 16.09 30.15
CA ASN A 231 30.75 16.38 31.44
C ASN A 231 31.25 17.69 32.09
N LYS A 232 31.56 18.72 31.27
CA LYS A 232 31.98 20.05 31.73
C LYS A 232 30.86 21.08 31.61
N ILE A 233 30.85 22.07 32.49
CA ILE A 233 29.87 23.17 32.51
C ILE A 233 29.79 23.88 31.14
N GLU A 234 30.94 24.19 30.53
CA GLU A 234 31.01 24.88 29.24
C GLU A 234 30.35 24.07 28.11
N SER A 235 30.47 22.74 28.17
CA SER A 235 29.88 21.84 27.18
C SER A 235 28.35 21.81 27.28
N TYR A 236 27.80 21.77 28.49
CA TYR A 236 26.35 21.90 28.70
C TYR A 236 25.84 23.28 28.30
N TYR A 237 26.54 24.34 28.68
CA TYR A 237 26.12 25.70 28.37
C TYR A 237 26.14 25.97 26.86
N SER A 238 27.20 25.51 26.17
CA SER A 238 27.29 25.56 24.71
C SER A 238 26.14 24.78 24.05
N PHE A 239 25.80 23.59 24.55
CA PHE A 239 24.65 22.83 24.07
C PHE A 239 23.34 23.62 24.18
N ILE A 240 23.08 24.24 25.33
CA ILE A 240 21.85 25.03 25.56
C ILE A 240 21.76 26.20 24.56
N LYS A 241 22.88 26.89 24.32
CA LYS A 241 22.93 28.01 23.38
C LYS A 241 22.78 27.55 21.92
N SER A 242 23.33 26.40 21.55
CA SER A 242 23.23 25.87 20.19
C SER A 242 21.88 25.20 19.90
N TYR A 243 21.20 24.66 20.91
CA TYR A 243 19.98 23.85 20.76
C TYR A 243 18.91 24.21 21.80
N PRO A 244 18.38 25.45 21.81
CA PRO A 244 17.45 25.93 22.85
C PRO A 244 16.11 25.18 22.87
N GLU A 245 15.67 24.62 21.75
CA GLU A 245 14.42 23.84 21.63
C GLU A 245 14.62 22.34 21.88
N ASN A 246 15.84 21.91 22.22
CA ASN A 246 16.09 20.50 22.50
C ASN A 246 15.47 20.09 23.84
N ARG A 247 14.76 18.97 23.86
CA ARG A 247 14.11 18.43 25.07
C ARG A 247 15.04 18.26 26.28
N ASN A 248 16.35 18.18 26.07
CA ASN A 248 17.35 18.02 27.12
C ASN A 248 17.89 19.34 27.70
N VAL A 249 17.41 20.50 27.27
CA VAL A 249 17.86 21.82 27.78
C VAL A 249 17.66 21.95 29.29
N ILE A 250 16.50 21.53 29.80
CA ILE A 250 16.22 21.50 31.24
C ILE A 250 17.23 20.63 32.00
N LYS A 251 17.52 19.44 31.45
CA LYS A 251 18.48 18.51 32.03
C LYS A 251 19.90 19.12 32.03
N ALA A 252 20.29 19.77 30.95
CA ALA A 252 21.59 20.45 30.85
C ALA A 252 21.74 21.54 31.91
N TRP A 253 20.72 22.41 32.09
CA TRP A 253 20.72 23.44 33.12
C TRP A 253 20.89 22.87 34.53
N LYS A 254 20.13 21.83 34.87
CA LYS A 254 20.25 21.16 36.18
C LYS A 254 21.63 20.55 36.39
N THR A 255 22.24 19.99 35.35
CA THR A 255 23.60 19.47 35.44
C THR A 255 24.64 20.58 35.64
N ILE A 256 24.52 21.72 34.95
CA ILE A 256 25.41 22.87 35.19
C ILE A 256 25.34 23.29 36.64
N TYR A 257 24.13 23.51 37.17
CA TYR A 257 23.95 23.92 38.56
C TYR A 257 24.59 22.93 39.54
N LYS A 258 24.34 21.62 39.34
CA LYS A 258 24.93 20.55 40.14
C LYS A 258 26.47 20.56 40.10
N LEU A 259 27.07 20.75 38.93
CA LEU A 259 28.52 20.79 38.78
C LEU A 259 29.11 22.05 39.42
N TYR A 260 28.47 23.20 39.22
CA TYR A 260 28.91 24.50 39.74
C TYR A 260 28.86 24.55 41.28
N THR A 261 27.86 23.92 41.88
CA THR A 261 27.60 23.95 43.33
C THR A 261 28.05 22.68 44.07
N THR A 262 29.07 22.00 43.56
CA THR A 262 29.60 20.77 44.20
C THR A 262 30.03 21.03 45.66
N ASP A 263 30.61 22.20 45.93
CA ASP A 263 30.94 22.76 47.24
C ASP A 263 29.79 23.63 47.78
N PHE A 264 28.62 23.01 47.94
CA PHE A 264 27.35 23.67 48.25
C PHE A 264 27.45 24.72 49.36
N SER A 265 27.19 25.99 49.01
CA SER A 265 27.15 27.12 49.94
C SER A 265 26.28 28.24 49.38
N ALA A 266 25.81 29.14 50.25
CA ALA A 266 25.02 30.31 49.83
C ALA A 266 25.81 31.21 48.86
N ALA A 267 27.12 31.38 49.08
CA ALA A 267 27.99 32.16 48.19
C ALA A 267 28.06 31.56 46.78
N ARG A 268 28.24 30.24 46.66
CA ARG A 268 28.26 29.56 45.37
C ARG A 268 26.96 29.68 44.59
N ILE A 269 25.82 29.66 45.28
CA ILE A 269 24.52 29.83 44.64
C ILE A 269 24.36 31.25 44.08
N VAL A 270 24.84 32.26 44.80
CA VAL A 270 24.85 33.66 44.32
C VAL A 270 25.78 33.82 43.11
N GLU A 271 27.00 33.27 43.17
CA GLU A 271 27.93 33.27 42.04
C GLU A 271 27.32 32.61 40.80
N PHE A 272 26.67 31.44 40.97
CA PHE A 272 25.97 30.75 39.89
C PHE A 272 24.90 31.63 39.24
N GLN A 273 24.08 32.33 40.05
CA GLN A 273 23.03 33.21 39.53
C GLN A 273 23.60 34.39 38.73
N ILE A 274 24.79 34.88 39.11
CA ILE A 274 25.49 35.95 38.38
C ILE A 274 26.05 35.43 37.05
N ASP A 275 26.69 34.27 37.06
CA ASP A 275 27.35 33.69 35.87
C ASP A 275 26.34 33.13 34.86
N TYR A 276 25.18 32.66 35.33
CA TYR A 276 24.13 32.05 34.51
C TYR A 276 22.76 32.71 34.73
N PRO A 277 22.59 33.99 34.33
CA PRO A 277 21.36 34.73 34.56
C PRO A 277 20.14 34.16 33.82
N ASP A 278 20.37 33.37 32.77
CA ASP A 278 19.32 32.70 31.98
C ASP A 278 18.80 31.40 32.62
N TYR A 279 19.29 31.02 33.80
CA TYR A 279 18.87 29.80 34.47
C TYR A 279 17.37 29.85 34.82
N PRO A 280 16.54 28.90 34.34
CA PRO A 280 15.09 29.05 34.41
C PRO A 280 14.48 28.68 35.77
N PHE A 281 15.23 28.04 36.68
CA PHE A 281 14.72 27.54 37.96
C PHE A 281 15.06 28.45 39.15
N ILE A 282 14.72 29.74 39.03
CA ILE A 282 15.07 30.76 40.04
C ILE A 282 14.45 30.46 41.42
N GLU A 283 13.25 29.89 41.48
CA GLU A 283 12.63 29.52 42.76
C GLU A 283 13.37 28.40 43.48
N ASP A 284 13.89 27.42 42.74
CA ASP A 284 14.73 26.35 43.29
C ASP A 284 16.01 26.94 43.91
N LEU A 285 16.65 27.91 43.24
CA LEU A 285 17.84 28.61 43.77
C LEU A 285 17.54 29.35 45.08
N LYS A 286 16.38 30.01 45.20
CA LYS A 286 16.00 30.72 46.44
C LYS A 286 15.82 29.75 47.60
N ILE A 287 15.22 28.58 47.34
CA ILE A 287 15.05 27.52 48.34
C ILE A 287 16.43 27.01 48.78
N ASP A 288 17.28 26.66 47.83
CA ASP A 288 18.63 26.16 48.10
C ASP A 288 19.48 27.18 48.87
N MET A 289 19.40 28.46 48.51
CA MET A 289 20.11 29.54 49.22
C MET A 289 19.63 29.69 50.67
N LYS A 290 18.32 29.59 50.91
CA LYS A 290 17.76 29.60 52.26
C LYS A 290 18.24 28.40 53.07
N LEU A 291 18.29 27.22 52.46
CA LEU A 291 18.78 26.00 53.10
C LEU A 291 20.29 26.08 53.40
N ALA A 292 21.09 26.56 52.46
CA ALA A 292 22.53 26.75 52.62
C ALA A 292 22.89 27.78 53.70
N SER A 293 22.00 28.74 53.96
CA SER A 293 22.17 29.76 54.99
C SER A 293 21.71 29.31 56.39
N LYS A 294 21.09 28.13 56.52
CA LYS A 294 20.69 27.61 57.83
C LYS A 294 21.92 27.14 58.59
N LYS A 295 22.08 27.64 59.81
CA LYS A 295 23.04 27.10 60.77
C LYS A 295 22.41 25.93 61.49
N PHE A 296 23.05 24.77 61.40
CA PHE A 296 22.72 23.59 62.17
C PHE A 296 23.67 23.50 63.36
N TYR A 297 23.11 23.42 64.56
CA TYR A 297 23.86 23.28 65.80
C TYR A 297 23.88 21.81 66.19
N PRO A 298 25.06 21.19 66.37
CA PRO A 298 25.12 19.81 66.83
C PRO A 298 24.55 19.73 68.25
N VAL A 299 23.65 18.77 68.48
CA VAL A 299 23.06 18.49 69.79
C VAL A 299 23.43 17.05 70.17
N ASN A 300 23.90 16.88 71.40
CA ASN A 300 24.14 15.56 71.99
C ASN A 300 23.12 15.33 73.12
N GLN A 301 22.39 14.23 73.04
CA GLN A 301 21.49 13.79 74.10
C GLN A 301 21.63 12.27 74.27
N ALA A 302 21.99 11.82 75.48
CA ALA A 302 22.14 10.40 75.82
C ALA A 302 23.04 9.61 74.83
N ASP A 303 24.24 10.13 74.55
CA ASP A 303 25.24 9.56 73.62
C ASP A 303 24.79 9.46 72.15
N GLN A 304 23.69 10.13 71.78
CA GLN A 304 23.25 10.27 70.40
C GLN A 304 23.51 11.68 69.88
N TRP A 305 24.11 11.76 68.69
CA TRP A 305 24.38 13.02 68.00
C TRP A 305 23.27 13.34 66.99
N GLY A 306 22.81 14.58 67.01
CA GLY A 306 21.88 15.14 66.04
C GLY A 306 22.21 16.59 65.71
N TYR A 307 21.36 17.22 64.91
CA TYR A 307 21.48 18.64 64.54
C TYR A 307 20.12 19.34 64.76
N MET A 308 20.16 20.56 65.30
CA MET A 308 19.02 21.47 65.45
C MET A 308 19.21 22.70 64.58
#